data_AF-A0A552AYR8-F1
#
_entry.id   AF-A0A552AYR8-F1
#
_cell.length_a   1.000
_cell.length_b   1.000
_cell.length_c   1.000
_cell.angle_alpha   90.00
_cell.angle_beta   90.00
_cell.angle_gamma   90.00
#
_symmetry.space_group_name_H-M   'P 1'
#
loop_
_entity.id
_entity.type
_entity.pdbx_description
1 polymer ?
#
loop_
_entity_poly.entity_id
_entity_poly.type
_entity_poly.pdbx_seq_one_letter_code
_entity_poly.pdbx_strand_id
1 'polypeptide(L)'
;MKLIDVRSALAAALQEDKNGYRLSLIKDCQAIFVVSIGGPAAAKMIQGGVYPVKKDAGGQAREILADLQRVIQTSPPPWMAKALGVADGQRVKNYKGS
;
A
#
# COMPACT_ATOMS: atom_id res chain seq x y z
N MET A 1 8.43 -2.74 -15.49
CA MET A 1 7.82 -3.56 -14.41
C MET A 1 8.43 -4.95 -14.46
N LYS A 2 8.81 -5.51 -13.32
CA LYS A 2 9.35 -6.87 -13.17
C LYS A 2 8.55 -7.58 -12.09
N LEU A 3 8.23 -8.86 -12.29
CA LEU A 3 7.66 -9.71 -11.24
C LEU A 3 8.76 -10.02 -10.22
N ILE A 4 8.52 -9.66 -8.95
CA ILE A 4 9.49 -9.89 -7.87
C ILE A 4 9.25 -11.25 -7.21
N ASP A 5 7.98 -11.57 -6.89
CA ASP A 5 7.63 -12.77 -6.15
C ASP A 5 6.14 -13.13 -6.32
N VAL A 6 5.76 -14.38 -6.04
CA VAL A 6 4.38 -14.87 -5.99
C VAL A 6 4.15 -15.57 -4.65
N ARG A 7 3.27 -15.00 -3.82
CA ARG A 7 3.02 -15.47 -2.45
C ARG A 7 1.58 -15.96 -2.30
N SER A 8 1.42 -17.22 -1.89
CA SER A 8 0.09 -17.82 -1.74
C SER A 8 -0.60 -17.39 -0.44
N ALA A 9 -1.81 -16.86 -0.57
CA ALA A 9 -2.67 -16.51 0.56
C ALA A 9 -3.67 -17.63 0.95
N LEU A 10 -3.60 -18.82 0.33
CA LEU A 10 -4.58 -19.89 0.54
C LEU A 10 -4.64 -20.37 1.99
N ALA A 11 -3.48 -20.51 2.64
CA ALA A 11 -3.40 -20.94 4.04
C ALA A 11 -4.03 -19.95 5.02
N ALA A 12 -4.33 -18.70 4.61
CA ALA A 12 -5.04 -17.73 5.44
C ALA A 12 -6.42 -18.25 5.89
N ALA A 13 -7.05 -19.14 5.14
CA ALA A 13 -8.34 -19.72 5.51
C ALA A 13 -8.27 -20.57 6.80
N LEU A 14 -7.10 -21.14 7.08
CA LEU A 14 -6.83 -22.01 8.24
C LEU A 14 -6.30 -21.24 9.45
N GLN A 15 -6.08 -19.93 9.32
CA GLN A 15 -5.52 -19.10 10.38
C GLN A 15 -6.64 -18.46 11.21
N GLU A 16 -6.39 -18.33 12.51
CA GLU A 16 -7.25 -17.56 13.41
C GLU A 16 -7.23 -16.06 13.01
N ASP A 17 -6.03 -15.48 12.86
CA ASP A 17 -5.85 -14.13 12.33
C ASP A 17 -5.55 -14.13 10.82
N LYS A 18 -6.61 -14.25 10.02
CA LYS A 18 -6.52 -14.28 8.56
C LYS A 18 -5.89 -13.02 7.97
N ASN A 19 -6.14 -11.85 8.57
CA ASN A 19 -5.62 -10.58 8.07
C ASN A 19 -4.16 -10.38 8.47
N GLY A 20 -3.80 -10.77 9.70
CA GLY A 20 -2.42 -10.83 10.16
C GLY A 20 -1.57 -11.77 9.30
N TYR A 21 -2.10 -12.94 8.95
CA TYR A 21 -1.41 -13.86 8.03
C TYR A 21 -1.19 -13.22 6.66
N ARG A 22 -2.21 -12.64 6.03
CA ARG A 22 -2.07 -11.96 4.74
C ARG A 22 -1.06 -10.82 4.79
N LEU A 23 -1.09 -10.01 5.86
CA LEU A 23 -0.11 -8.96 6.09
C LEU A 23 1.31 -9.53 6.21
N SER A 24 1.49 -10.65 6.93
CA SER A 24 2.79 -11.30 7.10
C SER A 24 3.44 -11.67 5.77
N LEU A 25 2.63 -12.01 4.76
CA LEU A 25 3.12 -12.32 3.41
C LEU A 25 3.66 -11.10 2.67
N ILE A 26 3.44 -9.87 3.11
CA ILE A 26 3.81 -8.65 2.36
C ILE A 26 4.43 -7.56 3.25
N LYS A 27 5.01 -7.96 4.39
CA LYS A 27 5.64 -7.03 5.36
C LYS A 27 6.83 -6.24 4.80
N ASP A 28 7.40 -6.69 3.69
CA ASP A 28 8.46 -6.03 2.94
C ASP A 28 7.94 -4.97 1.95
N CYS A 29 6.63 -4.87 1.75
CA CYS A 29 5.99 -3.90 0.85
C CYS A 29 5.48 -2.68 1.63
N GLN A 30 5.65 -1.47 1.09
CA GLN A 30 5.19 -0.24 1.77
C GLN A 30 3.72 0.07 1.47
N ALA A 31 3.17 -0.44 0.37
CA ALA A 31 1.79 -0.20 -0.04
C ALA A 31 1.21 -1.37 -0.82
N ILE A 32 -0.12 -1.47 -0.80
CA ILE A 32 -0.89 -2.38 -1.65
C ILE A 32 -1.94 -1.60 -2.43
N PHE A 33 -2.14 -1.99 -3.70
CA PHE A 33 -3.21 -1.45 -4.53
C PHE A 33 -4.29 -2.51 -4.68
N VAL A 34 -5.51 -2.18 -4.27
CA VAL A 34 -6.62 -3.13 -4.15
C VAL A 34 -7.90 -2.53 -4.70
N VAL A 35 -8.74 -3.36 -5.31
CA VAL A 35 -10.09 -2.93 -5.75
C VAL A 35 -11.00 -2.75 -4.55
N SER A 36 -10.96 -3.70 -3.63
CA SER A 36 -11.74 -3.69 -2.41
C SER A 36 -10.93 -4.21 -1.23
N ILE A 37 -11.24 -3.68 -0.05
CA ILE A 37 -10.67 -4.12 1.22
C ILE A 37 -11.67 -3.78 2.32
N GLY A 38 -11.92 -4.73 3.22
CA GLY A 38 -12.76 -4.50 4.40
C GLY A 38 -12.04 -3.64 5.43
N GLY A 39 -12.79 -2.83 6.20
CA GLY A 39 -12.25 -1.94 7.23
C GLY A 39 -11.24 -2.61 8.19
N PRO A 40 -11.56 -3.77 8.80
CA PRO A 40 -10.63 -4.47 9.69
C PRO A 40 -9.32 -4.88 9.01
N ALA A 41 -9.38 -5.31 7.74
CA ALA A 41 -8.18 -5.67 6.98
C ALA A 41 -7.33 -4.42 6.68
N ALA A 42 -7.96 -3.32 6.26
CA ALA A 42 -7.25 -2.06 6.01
C ALA A 42 -6.57 -1.53 7.28
N ALA A 43 -7.27 -1.55 8.41
CA ALA A 43 -6.71 -1.14 9.70
C ALA A 43 -5.49 -1.99 10.08
N LYS A 44 -5.58 -3.32 9.92
CA LYS A 44 -4.47 -4.24 10.19
C LYS A 44 -3.25 -3.93 9.31
N MET A 45 -3.45 -3.63 8.03
CA MET A 45 -2.37 -3.27 7.11
C MET A 45 -1.65 -1.99 7.55
N ILE A 46 -2.42 -0.94 7.88
CA ILE A 46 -1.87 0.34 8.36
C ILE A 46 -1.07 0.14 9.65
N GLN A 47 -1.59 -0.65 10.60
CA GLN A 47 -0.88 -1.03 11.83
C GLN A 47 0.43 -1.80 11.53
N GLY A 48 0.44 -2.58 10.44
CA GLY A 48 1.60 -3.30 9.94
C GLY A 48 2.57 -2.48 9.09
N GLY A 49 2.33 -1.17 8.93
CA GLY A 49 3.17 -0.30 8.10
C GLY A 49 2.96 -0.45 6.58
N VAL A 50 1.92 -1.19 6.17
CA VAL A 50 1.56 -1.39 4.76
C VAL A 50 0.34 -0.53 4.45
N TYR A 51 0.49 0.45 3.56
CA TYR A 51 -0.58 1.40 3.25
C TYR A 51 -1.51 0.88 2.14
N PRO A 52 -2.80 0.62 2.43
CA PRO A 52 -3.76 0.23 1.40
C PRO A 52 -4.19 1.45 0.57
N VAL A 53 -4.11 1.32 -0.75
CA VAL A 53 -4.61 2.30 -1.72
C VAL A 53 -5.74 1.64 -2.52
N LYS A 54 -6.94 2.19 -2.37
CA LYS A 54 -8.12 1.69 -3.08
C LYS A 54 -8.13 2.20 -4.53
N LYS A 55 -8.43 1.31 -5.48
CA LYS A 55 -8.64 1.59 -6.90
C LYS A 55 -9.96 0.96 -7.31
N ASP A 56 -11.07 1.67 -7.09
CA ASP A 56 -12.42 1.12 -7.24
C ASP A 56 -12.69 0.49 -8.62
N ALA A 57 -12.18 1.11 -9.69
CA ALA A 57 -12.30 0.59 -11.06
C ALA A 57 -11.29 -0.52 -11.40
N GLY A 58 -10.34 -0.82 -10.51
CA GLY A 58 -9.18 -1.65 -10.83
C GLY A 58 -8.32 -1.01 -11.92
N GLY A 59 -7.78 -1.84 -12.81
CA GLY A 59 -6.95 -1.41 -13.93
C GLY A 59 -5.71 -2.29 -14.11
N GLN A 60 -4.95 -2.01 -15.17
CA GLN A 60 -3.72 -2.74 -15.41
C GLN A 60 -2.65 -2.31 -14.38
N ALA A 61 -1.92 -3.27 -13.84
CA ALA A 61 -0.84 -2.99 -12.88
C ALA A 61 0.18 -1.97 -13.42
N ARG A 62 0.44 -1.98 -14.73
CA ARG A 62 1.36 -1.02 -15.39
C ARG A 62 0.86 0.41 -15.33
N GLU A 63 -0.44 0.64 -15.52
CA GLU A 63 -1.06 1.96 -15.47
C GLU A 63 -1.06 2.49 -14.02
N ILE A 64 -1.44 1.63 -13.08
CA ILE A 64 -1.41 1.94 -11.64
C ILE A 64 0.02 2.29 -11.18
N LEU A 65 1.03 1.56 -11.68
CA LEU A 65 2.43 1.85 -11.40
C LEU A 65 2.87 3.20 -11.98
N ALA A 66 2.46 3.53 -13.20
CA ALA A 66 2.78 4.81 -13.83
C ALA A 66 2.18 5.99 -13.04
N ASP A 67 0.94 5.85 -12.58
CA ASP A 67 0.29 6.84 -11.71
C ASP A 67 1.02 7.00 -10.37
N LEU A 68 1.40 5.88 -9.73
CA LEU A 68 2.19 5.92 -8.50
C LEU A 68 3.52 6.66 -8.72
N GLN A 69 4.23 6.37 -9.80
CA GLN A 69 5.49 7.05 -10.13
C GLN A 69 5.28 8.56 -10.31
N ARG A 70 4.17 8.99 -10.94
CA ARG A 70 3.80 10.40 -11.08
C ARG A 70 3.54 11.06 -9.72
N VAL A 71 2.83 10.38 -8.81
CA VAL A 71 2.57 10.88 -7.46
C VAL A 71 3.86 11.04 -6.66
N ILE A 72 4.77 10.06 -6.74
CA ILE A 72 6.08 10.11 -6.10
C ILE A 72 6.89 11.33 -6.54
N GLN A 73 6.85 11.67 -7.84
CA GLN A 73 7.62 12.77 -8.42
C GLN A 73 7.04 14.15 -8.14
N THR A 74 5.72 14.26 -7.96
CA THR A 74 5.04 15.56 -7.85
C THR A 74 4.80 15.96 -6.40
N SER A 75 3.99 15.20 -5.68
CA SER A 75 3.64 15.47 -4.29
C SER A 75 3.25 14.18 -3.58
N PRO A 76 4.22 13.40 -3.07
CA PRO A 76 3.92 12.16 -2.37
C PRO A 76 3.14 12.46 -1.08
N PRO A 77 2.08 11.71 -0.77
CA PRO A 77 1.37 11.86 0.49
C PRO A 77 2.30 11.60 1.69
N PRO A 78 1.97 12.09 2.91
CA PRO A 78 2.88 12.04 4.06
C PRO A 78 3.44 10.65 4.39
N TRP A 79 2.61 9.61 4.25
CA TRP A 79 3.03 8.22 4.48
C TRP A 79 4.07 7.75 3.47
N MET A 80 3.94 8.16 2.22
CA MET A 80 4.85 7.82 1.13
C MET A 80 6.14 8.63 1.23
N ALA A 81 6.04 9.92 1.55
CA ALA A 81 7.20 10.75 1.83
C ALA A 81 8.04 10.16 2.99
N LYS A 82 7.39 9.69 4.06
CA LYS A 82 8.05 8.97 5.16
C LYS A 82 8.72 7.68 4.68
N ALA A 83 8.03 6.87 3.88
CA ALA A 83 8.57 5.62 3.33
C ALA A 83 9.78 5.85 2.39
N LEU A 84 9.82 6.98 1.69
CA LEU A 84 10.92 7.41 0.82
C LEU A 84 12.09 8.07 1.58
N GLY A 85 12.01 8.20 2.91
CA GLY A 85 13.07 8.80 3.73
C GLY A 85 13.10 10.34 3.73
N VAL A 86 12.03 11.01 3.30
CA VAL A 86 11.94 12.48 3.33
C VAL A 86 11.75 12.96 4.77
N ALA A 87 12.62 13.87 5.25
CA ALA A 87 12.61 14.39 6.62
C ALA A 87 11.31 15.14 6.99
N ASP A 88 10.91 15.04 8.26
CA ASP A 88 9.60 15.48 8.81
C ASP A 88 9.23 16.93 8.48
N GLY A 89 10.20 17.85 8.46
CA GLY A 89 9.98 19.29 8.23
C GLY A 89 9.50 19.67 6.81
N GLN A 90 9.59 18.77 5.83
CA GLN A 90 9.13 18.99 4.45
C GLN A 90 7.75 18.36 4.17
N ARG A 91 7.24 17.50 5.07
CA ARG A 91 6.07 16.64 4.80
C ARG A 91 4.74 17.37 4.79
N VAL A 92 4.59 18.40 5.64
CA VAL A 92 3.33 19.14 5.82
C VAL A 92 3.11 20.16 4.69
N LYS A 93 4.18 20.63 4.04
CA LYS A 93 4.09 21.67 2.99
C LYS A 93 3.48 21.15 1.67
N ASN A 94 3.56 19.83 1.43
CA ASN A 94 3.17 19.22 0.15
C ASN A 94 1.74 18.63 0.16
N TYR A 95 1.12 18.47 1.34
CA TYR A 95 -0.25 17.94 1.44
C TYR A 95 -1.29 19.05 1.30
N LYS A 96 -1.78 19.27 0.07
CA LYS A 96 -3.07 19.94 -0.15
C LYS A 96 -4.14 18.87 -0.21
N GLY A 97 -4.88 18.69 0.88
CA GLY A 97 -6.11 17.91 0.87
C GLY A 97 -7.03 18.47 -0.21
N SER A 98 -7.33 17.65 -1.21
CA SER A 98 -8.36 17.93 -2.22
C SER A 98 -9.67 17.32 -1.75
#